data_AF-A0A3D3AEY0-F1
#
_entry.id   AF-A0A3D3AEY0-F1
#
_cell.length_a   1.000
_cell.length_b   1.000
_cell.length_c   1.000
_cell.angle_alpha   90.00
_cell.angle_beta   90.00
_cell.angle_gamma   90.00
#
_symmetry.space_group_name_H-M   'P 1'
#
loop_
_entity.id
_entity.type
_entity.pdbx_description
1 polymer ?
#
loop_
_entity_poly.entity_id
_entity_poly.type
_entity_poly.pdbx_seq_one_letter_code
_entity_poly.pdbx_strand_id
1 'polypeptide(L)'
;KSIAAITLYPDKSYIEIKGQLYNGTPFPQTFLWWANPAVPANDYTQSVFPPDVHAVMDHGKRDVSKFPIATGVYYKKDYSAGVDISWYKNIPVPTSYMAEHSDYDFVGAYDHNKKAGILHVADHHVSPGKKQWTWGCGDFGEAWRRNLTDGDGPYIELMAGVYTDNQPDFSWLKPFEEKTFKQYFMPYKSVEAVKNAT
;
A
#
# COMPACT_ATOMS: atom_id res chain seq x y z
N LYS A 1 11.68 -15.65 -14.90
CA LYS A 1 10.28 -15.67 -15.41
C LYS A 1 9.34 -15.36 -14.24
N SER A 2 8.30 -14.57 -14.46
CA SER A 2 7.24 -14.32 -13.48
C SER A 2 5.87 -14.67 -14.06
N ILE A 3 4.96 -15.12 -13.19
CA ILE A 3 3.55 -15.36 -13.50
C ILE A 3 2.72 -14.74 -12.37
N ALA A 4 1.69 -13.99 -12.73
CA ALA A 4 0.65 -13.53 -11.83
C ALA A 4 -0.66 -14.21 -12.23
N ALA A 5 -1.19 -15.09 -11.38
CA ALA A 5 -2.51 -15.69 -11.58
C ALA A 5 -3.52 -14.98 -10.68
N ILE A 6 -4.60 -14.48 -11.27
CA ILE A 6 -5.69 -13.80 -10.56
C ILE A 6 -6.89 -14.74 -10.56
N THR A 7 -7.39 -15.10 -9.38
CA THR A 7 -8.47 -16.07 -9.22
C THR A 7 -9.60 -15.48 -8.39
N LEU A 8 -10.82 -15.62 -8.91
CA LEU A 8 -12.06 -15.42 -8.17
C LEU A 8 -12.66 -16.80 -7.87
N TYR A 9 -13.04 -17.03 -6.62
CA TYR A 9 -13.62 -18.30 -6.20
C TYR A 9 -15.13 -18.14 -5.98
N PRO A 10 -15.95 -19.16 -6.31
CA PRO A 10 -17.35 -19.21 -5.87
C PRO A 10 -17.44 -19.01 -4.36
N ASP A 11 -18.44 -18.25 -3.93
CA ASP A 11 -18.76 -17.99 -2.51
C ASP A 11 -17.64 -17.31 -1.70
N LYS A 12 -16.65 -16.69 -2.37
CA LYS A 12 -15.61 -15.87 -1.73
C LYS A 12 -15.74 -14.41 -2.12
N SER A 13 -15.52 -13.52 -1.15
CA SER A 13 -15.55 -12.06 -1.34
C SER A 13 -14.14 -11.46 -1.44
N TYR A 14 -13.21 -12.18 -2.05
CA TYR A 14 -11.84 -11.73 -2.26
C TYR A 14 -11.32 -12.17 -3.64
N ILE A 15 -10.34 -11.44 -4.14
CA ILE A 15 -9.51 -11.83 -5.28
C ILE A 15 -8.21 -12.41 -4.71
N GLU A 16 -7.85 -13.63 -5.11
CA GLU A 16 -6.52 -14.20 -4.84
C GLU A 16 -5.58 -13.85 -6.00
N ILE A 17 -4.42 -13.29 -5.67
CA ILE A 17 -3.28 -13.17 -6.58
C ILE A 17 -2.24 -14.19 -6.15
N LYS A 18 -1.95 -15.17 -7.01
CA LYS A 18 -0.84 -16.11 -6.84
C LYS A 18 0.32 -15.67 -7.71
N GLY A 19 1.43 -15.30 -7.09
CA GLY A 19 2.69 -15.02 -7.77
C GLY A 19 3.58 -16.26 -7.84
N GLN A 20 4.22 -16.47 -8.98
CA GLN A 20 5.26 -17.48 -9.17
C GLN A 20 6.45 -16.83 -9.89
N LEU A 21 7.62 -16.92 -9.26
CA LEU A 21 8.88 -16.38 -9.76
C LEU A 21 9.88 -17.52 -9.90
N TYR A 22 10.48 -17.68 -11.07
CA TYR A 22 11.45 -18.73 -11.35
C TYR A 22 12.71 -18.16 -11.99
N ASN A 23 13.86 -18.50 -11.41
CA ASN A 23 15.18 -18.21 -11.97
C ASN A 23 15.71 -19.42 -12.75
N GLY A 24 15.55 -19.45 -14.07
CA GLY A 24 16.04 -20.54 -14.91
C GLY A 24 17.54 -20.50 -15.25
N THR A 25 18.34 -19.69 -14.55
CA THR A 25 19.76 -19.48 -14.85
C THR A 25 20.65 -20.06 -13.74
N PRO A 26 21.93 -20.41 -14.05
CA PRO A 26 22.89 -20.87 -13.04
C PRO A 26 23.45 -19.73 -12.17
N PHE A 27 22.95 -18.50 -12.33
CA PHE A 27 23.41 -17.33 -11.57
C PHE A 27 22.27 -16.77 -10.71
N PRO A 28 22.57 -16.20 -9.52
CA PRO A 28 21.57 -15.47 -8.76
C PRO A 28 20.94 -14.34 -9.58
N GLN A 29 19.64 -14.12 -9.42
CA GLN A 29 18.91 -13.03 -10.04
C GLN A 29 18.23 -12.19 -8.97
N THR A 30 18.12 -10.88 -9.19
CA THR A 30 17.33 -10.00 -8.34
C THR A 30 15.90 -9.90 -8.86
N PHE A 31 14.95 -9.62 -7.98
CA PHE A 31 13.58 -9.30 -8.35
C PHE A 31 12.98 -8.28 -7.40
N LEU A 32 11.92 -7.63 -7.87
CA LEU A 32 11.07 -6.73 -7.09
C LEU A 32 9.62 -7.06 -7.41
N TRP A 33 8.79 -7.23 -6.39
CA TRP A 33 7.35 -7.45 -6.57
C TRP A 33 6.52 -6.57 -5.65
N TRP A 34 5.58 -5.85 -6.25
CA TRP A 34 4.55 -5.08 -5.55
C TRP A 34 3.22 -5.28 -6.27
N ALA A 35 2.17 -5.65 -5.52
CA ALA A 35 0.80 -5.45 -5.98
C ALA A 35 0.40 -4.00 -5.69
N ASN A 36 -0.08 -3.27 -6.71
CA ASN A 36 -0.37 -1.84 -6.62
C ASN A 36 -1.75 -1.47 -7.16
N PRO A 37 -2.86 -1.85 -6.50
CA PRO A 37 -4.17 -1.30 -6.83
C PRO A 37 -4.26 0.20 -6.55
N ALA A 38 -4.79 0.93 -7.53
CA ALA A 38 -5.31 2.28 -7.35
C ALA A 38 -6.72 2.20 -6.72
N VAL A 39 -6.95 2.95 -5.65
CA VAL A 39 -8.22 3.03 -4.92
C VAL A 39 -8.73 4.46 -4.96
N PRO A 40 -10.01 4.70 -5.30
CA PRO A 40 -10.58 6.04 -5.28
C PRO A 40 -10.37 6.73 -3.93
N ALA A 41 -10.00 8.01 -3.96
CA ALA A 41 -9.75 8.83 -2.79
C ALA A 41 -10.59 10.12 -2.81
N ASN A 42 -10.97 10.59 -1.63
CA ASN A 42 -11.73 11.82 -1.41
C ASN A 42 -11.62 12.26 0.06
N ASP A 43 -12.35 13.31 0.45
CA ASP A 43 -12.30 13.88 1.81
C ASP A 43 -12.75 12.94 2.94
N TYR A 44 -13.41 11.84 2.59
CA TYR A 44 -13.90 10.80 3.49
C TYR A 44 -13.02 9.54 3.45
N THR A 45 -11.96 9.55 2.67
CA THR A 45 -11.05 8.40 2.53
C THR A 45 -9.98 8.43 3.61
N GLN A 46 -9.86 7.33 4.33
CA GLN A 46 -8.86 7.10 5.36
C GLN A 46 -8.02 5.86 5.03
N SER A 47 -6.70 6.00 5.14
CA SER A 47 -5.74 4.90 5.12
C SER A 47 -5.91 4.04 6.34
N VAL A 48 -5.93 2.72 6.14
CA VAL A 48 -6.04 1.73 7.21
C VAL A 48 -4.72 0.97 7.26
N PHE A 49 -3.81 1.40 8.14
CA PHE A 49 -2.62 0.65 8.49
C PHE A 49 -2.86 -0.15 9.78
N PRO A 50 -2.11 -1.25 9.98
CA PRO A 50 -2.14 -1.98 11.24
C PRO A 50 -1.87 -1.11 12.47
N PRO A 51 -2.43 -1.49 13.64
CA PRO A 51 -2.33 -0.69 14.85
C PRO A 51 -0.92 -0.56 15.43
N ASP A 52 0.01 -1.43 15.03
CA ASP A 52 1.44 -1.40 15.41
C ASP A 52 2.30 -0.52 14.48
N VAL A 53 1.71 0.06 13.43
CA VAL A 53 2.42 1.05 12.59
C VAL A 53 2.39 2.41 13.29
N HIS A 54 3.51 2.75 13.93
CA HIS A 54 3.67 4.03 14.63
C HIS A 54 4.49 5.07 13.85
N ALA A 55 5.17 4.63 12.80
CA ALA A 55 5.97 5.48 11.93
C ALA A 55 5.81 5.06 10.46
N VAL A 56 5.86 6.06 9.59
CA VAL A 56 5.89 5.88 8.14
C VAL A 56 7.07 6.64 7.55
N MET A 57 7.69 6.05 6.54
CA MET A 57 8.86 6.57 5.87
C MET A 57 8.52 7.06 4.47
N ASP A 58 9.26 8.06 3.99
CA ASP A 58 9.14 8.54 2.61
C ASP A 58 9.52 7.44 1.60
N HIS A 59 9.29 7.70 0.31
CA HIS A 59 9.50 6.73 -0.76
C HIS A 59 10.91 6.09 -0.77
N GLY A 60 11.93 6.82 -0.33
CA GLY A 60 13.31 6.34 -0.28
C GLY A 60 13.81 5.93 1.11
N LYS A 61 12.94 5.87 2.13
CA LYS A 61 13.31 5.66 3.55
C LYS A 61 14.40 6.64 4.06
N ARG A 62 14.34 7.90 3.63
CA ARG A 62 15.25 9.01 3.98
C ARG A 62 14.67 9.93 5.04
N ASP A 63 13.35 10.00 5.13
CA ASP A 63 12.63 10.85 6.07
C ASP A 63 11.50 10.05 6.73
N VAL A 64 11.14 10.40 7.97
CA VAL A 64 10.20 9.66 8.81
C VAL A 64 9.18 10.60 9.44
N SER A 65 7.92 10.16 9.45
CA SER A 65 6.84 10.80 10.20
C SER A 65 6.24 9.81 11.19
N LYS A 66 5.82 10.32 12.35
CA LYS A 66 4.88 9.60 13.20
C LYS A 66 3.57 9.37 12.44
N PHE A 67 2.95 8.23 12.67
CA PHE A 67 1.67 7.84 12.08
C PHE A 67 0.69 7.38 13.18
N PRO A 68 -0.62 7.68 13.08
CA PRO A 68 -1.27 8.49 12.03
C PRO A 68 -1.14 10.00 12.25
N ILE A 69 -0.76 10.44 13.44
CA ILE A 69 -0.61 11.88 13.75
C ILE A 69 0.81 12.32 13.43
N ALA A 70 0.98 13.00 12.29
CA ALA A 70 2.23 13.62 11.90
C ALA A 70 2.50 14.88 12.73
N THR A 71 3.77 15.10 13.05
CA THR A 71 4.29 16.29 13.72
C THR A 71 5.60 16.70 13.05
N GLY A 72 5.91 18.00 13.01
CA GLY A 72 7.12 18.50 12.36
C GLY A 72 6.94 18.63 10.85
N VAL A 73 8.01 18.46 10.07
CA VAL A 73 7.98 18.60 8.61
C VAL A 73 8.11 17.22 7.98
N TYR A 74 7.23 16.92 7.01
CA TYR A 74 7.30 15.69 6.22
C TYR A 74 6.91 16.01 4.78
N TYR A 75 7.68 15.52 3.80
CA TYR A 75 7.52 15.91 2.38
C TYR A 75 7.50 17.44 2.16
N LYS A 76 8.35 18.17 2.91
CA LYS A 76 8.42 19.65 2.92
C LYS A 76 7.13 20.36 3.35
N LYS A 77 6.14 19.62 3.86
CA LYS A 77 4.91 20.17 4.43
C LYS A 77 5.03 20.22 5.95
N ASP A 78 4.67 21.36 6.54
CA ASP A 78 4.59 21.54 7.99
C ASP A 78 3.30 20.91 8.54
N TYR A 79 3.48 19.95 9.44
CA TYR A 79 2.48 19.24 10.22
C TYR A 79 2.67 19.45 11.73
N SER A 80 3.44 20.46 12.16
CA SER A 80 3.74 20.76 13.57
C SER A 80 2.51 20.90 14.48
N ALA A 81 1.35 21.24 13.93
CA ALA A 81 0.08 21.31 14.67
C ALA A 81 -0.48 19.94 15.12
N GLY A 82 0.10 18.82 14.69
CA GLY A 82 -0.43 17.48 14.96
C GLY A 82 -1.57 17.16 14.00
N VAL A 83 -1.23 16.65 12.82
CA VAL A 83 -2.20 16.40 11.75
C VAL A 83 -2.37 14.91 11.53
N ASP A 84 -3.62 14.44 11.50
CA ASP A 84 -3.94 13.06 11.16
C ASP A 84 -3.75 12.84 9.64
N ILE A 85 -2.58 12.32 9.27
CA ILE A 85 -2.19 12.04 7.89
C ILE A 85 -2.73 10.69 7.39
N SER A 86 -3.55 9.99 8.17
CA SER A 86 -4.34 8.87 7.63
C SER A 86 -5.48 9.33 6.73
N TRP A 87 -5.91 10.60 6.82
CA TRP A 87 -6.99 11.13 5.99
C TRP A 87 -6.47 11.78 4.71
N TYR A 88 -7.00 11.38 3.55
CA TYR A 88 -6.57 11.91 2.25
C TYR A 88 -6.64 13.46 2.17
N LYS A 89 -7.71 14.07 2.68
CA LYS A 89 -7.87 15.54 2.71
C LYS A 89 -6.76 16.29 3.44
N ASN A 90 -6.02 15.62 4.31
CA ASN A 90 -4.92 16.21 5.08
C ASN A 90 -3.57 16.11 4.37
N ILE A 91 -3.53 15.57 3.14
CA ILE A 91 -2.32 15.30 2.38
C ILE A 91 -2.26 16.24 1.16
N PRO A 92 -1.84 17.50 1.30
CA PRO A 92 -1.90 18.48 0.19
C PRO A 92 -0.80 18.31 -0.87
N VAL A 93 0.22 17.50 -0.60
CA VAL A 93 1.40 17.31 -1.45
C VAL A 93 1.63 15.84 -1.77
N PRO A 94 2.34 15.49 -2.86
CA PRO A 94 2.70 14.11 -3.14
C PRO A 94 3.40 13.46 -1.96
N THR A 95 2.83 12.37 -1.47
CA THR A 95 3.24 11.77 -0.21
C THR A 95 3.22 10.26 -0.34
N SER A 96 4.25 9.63 0.20
CA SER A 96 4.34 8.19 0.36
C SER A 96 4.34 7.84 1.84
N TYR A 97 3.69 6.74 2.20
CA TYR A 97 3.79 6.11 3.51
C TYR A 97 4.32 4.71 3.30
N MET A 98 5.60 4.47 3.54
CA MET A 98 6.11 3.12 3.75
C MET A 98 6.00 2.81 5.24
N ALA A 99 5.28 1.76 5.63
CA ALA A 99 5.28 1.35 7.03
C ALA A 99 6.73 1.01 7.46
N GLU A 100 7.14 1.47 8.65
CA GLU A 100 8.44 1.09 9.22
C GLU A 100 8.50 -0.44 9.42
N HIS A 101 7.49 -0.98 10.10
CA HIS A 101 7.37 -2.39 10.45
C HIS A 101 5.92 -2.69 10.87
N SER A 102 5.49 -3.94 10.72
CA SER A 102 4.23 -4.44 11.27
C SER A 102 4.18 -5.97 11.24
N ASP A 103 3.73 -6.58 12.34
CA ASP A 103 3.53 -8.02 12.51
C ASP A 103 2.12 -8.48 12.08
N TYR A 104 1.30 -7.57 11.53
CA TYR A 104 -0.03 -7.88 11.01
C TYR A 104 -0.01 -8.19 9.52
N ASP A 105 -1.00 -8.94 9.05
CA ASP A 105 -1.07 -9.42 7.67
C ASP A 105 -1.79 -8.47 6.70
N PHE A 106 -2.14 -7.24 7.10
CA PHE A 106 -3.04 -6.40 6.30
C PHE A 106 -2.60 -4.94 6.12
N VAL A 107 -3.13 -4.31 5.08
CA VAL A 107 -3.15 -2.84 4.87
C VAL A 107 -4.35 -2.52 3.99
N GLY A 108 -4.92 -1.33 4.09
CA GLY A 108 -6.11 -1.00 3.33
C GLY A 108 -6.48 0.47 3.30
N ALA A 109 -7.71 0.72 2.86
CA ALA A 109 -8.34 2.03 2.89
C ALA A 109 -9.84 1.88 3.13
N TYR A 110 -10.44 2.94 3.68
CA TYR A 110 -11.87 3.02 3.96
C TYR A 110 -12.41 4.38 3.53
N ASP A 111 -13.54 4.38 2.81
CA ASP A 111 -14.32 5.57 2.52
C ASP A 111 -15.51 5.61 3.49
N HIS A 112 -15.47 6.57 4.42
CA HIS A 112 -16.47 6.75 5.47
C HIS A 112 -17.84 7.18 4.93
N ASN A 113 -17.89 7.87 3.79
CA ASN A 113 -19.16 8.28 3.17
C ASN A 113 -19.82 7.09 2.45
N LYS A 114 -19.03 6.27 1.76
CA LYS A 114 -19.50 5.03 1.12
C LYS A 114 -19.69 3.88 2.12
N LYS A 115 -19.17 4.01 3.33
CA LYS A 115 -19.10 2.96 4.36
C LYS A 115 -18.50 1.66 3.84
N ALA A 116 -17.48 1.79 2.99
CA ALA A 116 -16.86 0.68 2.28
C ALA A 116 -15.36 0.91 2.11
N GLY A 117 -14.62 -0.18 2.02
CA GLY A 117 -13.18 -0.13 1.83
C GLY A 117 -12.64 -1.35 1.10
N ILE A 118 -11.32 -1.39 0.98
CA ILE A 118 -10.56 -2.52 0.46
C ILE A 118 -9.41 -2.84 1.41
N LEU A 119 -9.18 -4.13 1.64
CA LEU A 119 -8.00 -4.63 2.34
C LEU A 119 -7.16 -5.44 1.38
N HIS A 120 -5.85 -5.25 1.47
CA HIS A 120 -4.87 -6.26 1.16
C HIS A 120 -4.66 -7.14 2.41
N VAL A 121 -4.59 -8.46 2.23
CA VAL A 121 -4.23 -9.43 3.27
C VAL A 121 -3.22 -10.43 2.69
N ALA A 122 -2.12 -10.68 3.40
CA ALA A 122 -1.12 -11.70 3.09
C ALA A 122 -0.19 -11.96 4.29
N ASP A 123 0.35 -13.17 4.41
CA ASP A 123 1.37 -13.53 5.40
C ASP A 123 2.54 -12.54 5.37
N HIS A 124 2.71 -11.78 6.46
CA HIS A 124 3.73 -10.74 6.58
C HIS A 124 5.17 -11.27 6.51
N HIS A 125 5.42 -12.57 6.77
CA HIS A 125 6.75 -13.16 6.57
C HIS A 125 7.14 -13.24 5.09
N VAL A 126 6.14 -13.25 4.20
CA VAL A 126 6.30 -13.31 2.75
C VAL A 126 6.01 -11.96 2.10
N SER A 127 4.99 -11.24 2.58
CA SER A 127 4.53 -9.94 2.06
C SER A 127 4.63 -8.83 3.11
N PRO A 128 5.84 -8.51 3.63
CA PRO A 128 5.99 -7.55 4.73
C PRO A 128 5.68 -6.11 4.30
N GLY A 129 5.89 -5.76 3.02
CA GLY A 129 5.78 -4.39 2.54
C GLY A 129 4.35 -3.87 2.56
N LYS A 130 4.10 -2.83 3.36
CA LYS A 130 2.83 -2.11 3.45
C LYS A 130 3.08 -0.65 3.10
N LYS A 131 2.51 -0.20 1.98
CA LYS A 131 2.74 1.15 1.49
C LYS A 131 1.46 1.80 0.99
N GLN A 132 1.38 3.09 1.20
CA GLN A 132 0.46 3.95 0.49
C GLN A 132 1.24 5.01 -0.28
N TRP A 133 0.72 5.41 -1.43
CA TRP A 133 1.18 6.62 -2.10
C TRP A 133 0.00 7.43 -2.66
N THR A 134 0.16 8.75 -2.74
CA THR A 134 -0.80 9.62 -3.42
C THR A 134 -0.11 10.87 -3.94
N TRP A 135 -0.68 11.46 -5.00
CA TRP A 135 -0.31 12.80 -5.47
C TRP A 135 -0.75 13.92 -4.53
N GLY A 136 -1.61 13.62 -3.55
CA GLY A 136 -2.19 14.57 -2.61
C GLY A 136 -3.45 15.27 -3.15
N CYS A 137 -4.09 16.09 -2.32
CA CYS A 137 -5.32 16.84 -2.62
C CYS A 137 -5.09 18.31 -3.03
N GLY A 138 -3.83 18.76 -3.07
CA GLY A 138 -3.48 20.13 -3.48
C GLY A 138 -3.30 20.28 -5.00
N ASP A 139 -2.87 21.47 -5.42
CA ASP A 139 -2.75 21.86 -6.84
C ASP A 139 -1.92 20.89 -7.69
N PHE A 140 -0.85 20.33 -7.13
CA PHE A 140 -0.01 19.34 -7.81
C PHE A 140 -0.76 18.03 -8.06
N GLY A 141 -1.54 17.58 -7.07
CA GLY A 141 -2.38 16.39 -7.20
C GLY A 141 -3.49 16.59 -8.23
N GLU A 142 -4.13 17.75 -8.23
CA GLU A 142 -5.12 18.11 -9.26
C GLU A 142 -4.51 18.20 -10.66
N ALA A 143 -3.27 18.69 -10.78
CA ALA A 143 -2.56 18.69 -12.05
C ALA A 143 -2.32 17.27 -12.58
N TRP A 144 -1.87 16.35 -11.73
CA TRP A 144 -1.70 14.95 -12.14
C TRP A 144 -3.02 14.26 -12.44
N ARG A 145 -4.07 14.53 -11.67
CA ARG A 145 -5.41 13.99 -11.95
C ARG A 145 -5.85 14.29 -13.38
N ARG A 146 -5.69 15.54 -13.84
CA ARG A 146 -6.02 15.95 -15.22
C ARG A 146 -5.19 15.24 -16.30
N ASN A 147 -4.04 14.67 -15.94
CA ASN A 147 -3.19 13.91 -16.87
C ASN A 147 -3.46 12.39 -16.84
N LEU A 148 -4.12 11.88 -15.79
CA LEU A 148 -4.26 10.44 -15.54
C LEU A 148 -5.67 9.91 -15.76
N THR A 149 -6.69 10.77 -15.72
CA THR A 149 -8.08 10.37 -15.94
C THR A 149 -8.93 11.54 -16.45
N ASP A 150 -9.93 11.22 -17.27
CA ASP A 150 -10.95 12.17 -17.72
C ASP A 150 -12.02 12.44 -16.65
N GLY A 151 -12.20 11.54 -15.67
CA GLY A 151 -13.35 11.65 -14.74
C GLY A 151 -13.37 10.76 -13.48
N ASP A 152 -12.39 9.90 -13.25
CA ASP A 152 -12.42 8.95 -12.10
C ASP A 152 -12.06 9.57 -10.75
N GLY A 153 -11.59 10.82 -10.75
CA GLY A 153 -11.24 11.55 -9.54
C GLY A 153 -9.82 11.25 -9.01
N PRO A 154 -9.51 11.69 -7.78
CA PRO A 154 -8.26 11.37 -7.13
C PRO A 154 -8.22 9.91 -6.66
N TYR A 155 -7.01 9.41 -6.42
CA TYR A 155 -6.78 8.05 -5.94
C TYR A 155 -5.60 7.99 -4.96
N ILE A 156 -5.57 6.90 -4.20
CA ILE A 156 -4.39 6.42 -3.48
C ILE A 156 -3.93 5.10 -4.10
N GLU A 157 -2.63 4.87 -4.08
CA GLU A 157 -2.01 3.59 -4.40
C GLU A 157 -1.84 2.81 -3.10
N LEU A 158 -2.48 1.64 -2.98
CA LEU A 158 -2.25 0.70 -1.89
C LEU A 158 -1.26 -0.35 -2.39
N MET A 159 -0.04 -0.30 -1.89
CA MET A 159 1.08 -1.05 -2.41
C MET A 159 1.48 -2.14 -1.41
N ALA A 160 1.48 -3.39 -1.86
CA ALA A 160 1.82 -4.56 -1.05
C ALA A 160 3.05 -5.30 -1.60
N GLY A 161 4.17 -5.23 -0.87
CA GLY A 161 5.48 -5.72 -1.28
C GLY A 161 5.77 -7.14 -0.80
N VAL A 162 6.39 -7.95 -1.66
CA VAL A 162 6.70 -9.37 -1.38
C VAL A 162 8.21 -9.57 -1.31
N TYR A 163 8.67 -10.21 -0.24
CA TYR A 163 10.09 -10.41 0.15
C TYR A 163 10.88 -9.12 0.37
N THR A 164 10.20 -7.99 0.44
CA THR A 164 10.77 -6.67 0.72
C THR A 164 9.73 -5.79 1.38
N ASP A 165 10.18 -4.99 2.35
CA ASP A 165 9.38 -3.93 2.98
C ASP A 165 9.72 -2.54 2.41
N ASN A 166 10.52 -2.50 1.36
CA ASN A 166 11.09 -1.27 0.83
C ASN A 166 11.15 -1.31 -0.70
N GLN A 167 10.58 -0.31 -1.37
CA GLN A 167 10.45 -0.34 -2.82
C GLN A 167 11.79 -0.30 -3.59
N PRO A 168 12.83 0.41 -3.11
CA PRO A 168 14.17 0.34 -3.72
C PRO A 168 14.94 -0.96 -3.45
N ASP A 169 14.51 -1.79 -2.49
CA ASP A 169 15.26 -2.97 -2.07
C ASP A 169 14.78 -4.21 -2.83
N PHE A 170 15.67 -4.73 -3.68
CA PHE A 170 15.43 -5.95 -4.43
C PHE A 170 15.71 -7.18 -3.57
N SER A 171 14.89 -8.21 -3.77
CA SER A 171 15.09 -9.53 -3.20
C SER A 171 15.83 -10.43 -4.18
N TRP A 172 16.23 -11.62 -3.72
CA TRP A 172 17.06 -12.54 -4.48
C TRP A 172 16.34 -13.86 -4.81
N LEU A 173 16.60 -14.37 -6.01
CA LEU A 173 16.34 -15.73 -6.44
C LEU A 173 17.67 -16.43 -6.69
N LYS A 174 17.93 -17.50 -5.94
CA LYS A 174 19.09 -18.38 -6.14
C LYS A 174 19.03 -19.05 -7.53
N PRO A 175 20.15 -19.57 -8.04
CA PRO A 175 20.15 -20.37 -9.26
C PRO A 175 19.09 -21.48 -9.22
N PHE A 176 18.25 -21.56 -10.26
CA PHE A 176 17.18 -22.57 -10.37
C PHE A 176 16.12 -22.55 -9.25
N GLU A 177 16.06 -21.49 -8.45
CA GLU A 177 15.04 -21.32 -7.41
C GLU A 177 13.68 -20.93 -8.00
N GLU A 178 12.62 -21.48 -7.42
CA GLU A 178 11.27 -20.99 -7.55
C GLU A 178 10.79 -20.41 -6.20
N LYS A 179 10.19 -19.23 -6.24
CA LYS A 179 9.40 -18.67 -5.13
C LYS A 179 7.95 -18.56 -5.55
N THR A 180 7.04 -18.94 -4.66
CA THR A 180 5.61 -18.69 -4.81
C THR A 180 5.07 -17.95 -3.60
N PHE A 181 3.98 -17.20 -3.79
CA PHE A 181 3.31 -16.46 -2.74
C PHE A 181 1.86 -16.17 -3.13
N LYS A 182 1.06 -15.78 -2.15
CA LYS A 182 -0.33 -15.37 -2.33
C LYS A 182 -0.57 -14.02 -1.69
N GLN A 183 -1.40 -13.22 -2.34
CA GLN A 183 -1.92 -11.96 -1.81
C GLN A 183 -3.43 -11.94 -2.07
N TYR A 184 -4.19 -11.41 -1.12
CA TYR A 184 -5.65 -11.32 -1.24
C TYR A 184 -6.07 -9.86 -1.22
N PHE A 185 -7.00 -9.50 -2.10
CA PHE A 185 -7.67 -8.20 -2.07
C PHE A 185 -9.16 -8.42 -1.84
N MET A 186 -9.69 -7.83 -0.76
CA MET A 186 -11.08 -8.00 -0.37
C MET A 186 -11.78 -6.66 -0.16
N PRO A 187 -12.93 -6.42 -0.81
CA PRO A 187 -13.81 -5.34 -0.38
C PRO A 187 -14.41 -5.67 0.99
N TYR A 188 -14.64 -4.64 1.81
CA TYR A 188 -15.34 -4.76 3.08
C TYR A 188 -16.28 -3.57 3.29
N LYS A 189 -17.29 -3.72 4.15
CA LYS A 189 -18.33 -2.71 4.39
C LYS A 189 -18.68 -2.59 5.85
N SER A 190 -19.02 -1.38 6.30
CA SER A 190 -19.54 -1.07 7.65
C SER A 190 -18.66 -1.44 8.85
N VAL A 191 -17.41 -1.89 8.64
CA VAL A 191 -16.46 -2.24 9.73
C VAL A 191 -15.56 -1.06 10.12
N GLU A 192 -15.49 -0.01 9.29
CA GLU A 192 -14.62 1.16 9.48
C GLU A 192 -13.13 0.79 9.60
N ALA A 193 -12.41 1.34 10.59
CA ALA A 193 -10.99 1.09 10.78
C ALA A 193 -10.74 -0.32 11.31
N VAL A 194 -10.41 -1.24 10.40
CA VAL A 194 -10.00 -2.61 10.71
C VAL A 194 -8.74 -2.60 11.55
N LYS A 195 -8.74 -3.37 12.65
CA LYS A 195 -7.60 -3.49 13.58
C LYS A 195 -6.86 -4.82 13.44
N ASN A 196 -7.44 -5.80 12.74
CA ASN A 196 -6.82 -7.09 12.45
C ASN A 196 -7.51 -7.75 11.24
N ALA A 197 -6.74 -8.43 10.40
CA ALA A 197 -7.21 -9.33 9.34
C ALA A 197 -6.09 -10.35 9.03
N THR A 198 -6.47 -11.60 8.80
CA THR A 198 -5.58 -12.77 8.61
C THR A 198 -6.18 -13.73 7.60
#